data_AF-A0A8C2P2W0-F1
#
_entry.id   AF-A0A8C2P2W0-F1
#
_cell.length_a   1.000
_cell.length_b   1.000
_cell.length_c   1.000
_cell.angle_alpha   90.00
_cell.angle_beta   90.00
_cell.angle_gamma   90.00
#
_symmetry.space_group_name_H-M   'P 1'
#
loop_
_entity.id
_entity.type
_entity.pdbx_description
1 polymer ?
#
loop_
_entity_poly.entity_id
_entity_poly.type
_entity_poly.pdbx_seq_one_letter_code
_entity_poly.pdbx_strand_id
1 'polypeptide(L)'
;MAPERLRSRALSAFKLRGLMLRGEAVKYLTEALQSINEIELEDALEKIIDAVEKQPLSSNMIERSVVEAAVQECSQSVDETMYVDKFHFFP
;
A
#
# COMPACT_ATOMS: atom_id res chain seq x y z
N MET A 1 1.25 -18.25 -5.82
CA MET A 1 1.49 -17.27 -6.92
C MET A 1 2.98 -16.97 -7.02
N ALA A 2 3.55 -16.77 -8.22
CA ALA A 2 4.96 -16.37 -8.34
C ALA A 2 5.16 -14.90 -7.92
N PRO A 3 6.20 -14.56 -7.15
CA PRO A 3 6.41 -13.20 -6.64
C PRO A 3 6.58 -12.16 -7.75
N GLU A 4 7.08 -12.55 -8.92
CA GLU A 4 7.24 -11.68 -10.08
C GLU A 4 5.90 -11.22 -10.69
N ARG A 5 4.91 -12.13 -10.67
CA ARG A 5 3.54 -11.84 -11.15
C ARG A 5 2.86 -10.85 -10.22
N LEU A 6 3.00 -11.04 -8.91
CA LEU A 6 2.42 -10.18 -7.90
C LEU A 6 3.03 -8.77 -7.95
N ARG A 7 4.35 -8.66 -8.09
CA ARG A 7 5.05 -7.38 -8.31
C ARG A 7 4.54 -6.63 -9.53
N SER A 8 4.41 -7.32 -10.67
CA SER A 8 3.92 -6.69 -11.91
C SER A 8 2.49 -6.19 -11.76
N ARG A 9 1.61 -6.95 -11.10
CA ARG A 9 0.23 -6.53 -10.83
C ARG A 9 0.17 -5.32 -9.89
N ALA A 10 0.89 -5.37 -8.77
CA ALA A 10 1.01 -4.25 -7.83
C ALA A 10 1.49 -2.98 -8.54
N LEU A 11 2.60 -3.06 -9.27
CA LEU A 11 3.13 -1.92 -10.03
C LEU A 11 2.12 -1.36 -11.04
N SER A 12 1.36 -2.24 -11.70
CA SER A 12 0.35 -1.82 -12.68
C SER A 12 -0.82 -1.12 -12.00
N ALA A 13 -1.33 -1.66 -10.89
CA ALA A 13 -2.44 -1.09 -10.14
C ALA A 13 -2.13 0.33 -9.64
N PHE A 14 -0.94 0.54 -9.07
CA PHE A 14 -0.51 1.87 -8.63
C PHE A 14 -0.31 2.83 -9.82
N LYS A 15 0.27 2.36 -10.93
CA LYS A 15 0.45 3.18 -12.14
C LYS A 15 -0.88 3.63 -12.75
N LEU A 16 -1.92 2.79 -12.72
CA LEU A 16 -3.26 3.15 -13.20
C LEU A 16 -3.86 4.33 -12.42
N ARG A 17 -3.45 4.52 -11.17
CA ARG A 17 -3.84 5.64 -10.30
C ARG A 17 -2.87 6.82 -10.36
N GLY A 18 -1.85 6.76 -11.23
CA GLY A 18 -0.83 7.81 -11.37
C GLY A 18 0.26 7.76 -10.30
N LEU A 19 0.30 6.71 -9.47
CA LEU A 19 1.26 6.52 -8.40
C LEU A 19 2.46 5.67 -8.86
N MET A 20 3.62 5.89 -8.25
CA MET A 20 4.85 5.12 -8.49
C MET A 20 5.36 4.53 -7.19
N LEU A 21 5.52 3.21 -7.12
CA LEU A 21 6.11 2.55 -5.95
C LEU A 21 7.64 2.55 -6.01
N ARG A 22 8.31 2.91 -4.91
CA ARG A 22 9.75 2.62 -4.74
C ARG A 22 10.00 1.11 -4.64
N GLY A 23 11.20 0.68 -5.04
CA GLY A 23 11.61 -0.73 -4.95
C GLY A 23 11.43 -1.34 -3.54
N GLU A 24 11.75 -0.58 -2.49
CA GLU A 24 11.53 -0.99 -1.10
C GLU A 24 10.04 -1.17 -0.76
N ALA A 25 9.18 -0.28 -1.28
CA ALA A 25 7.74 -0.34 -1.08
C ALA A 25 7.13 -1.54 -1.83
N VAL A 26 7.55 -1.78 -3.07
CA VAL A 26 7.17 -2.98 -3.84
C VAL A 26 7.54 -4.25 -3.11
N LYS A 27 8.77 -4.31 -2.57
CA LYS A 27 9.25 -5.49 -1.85
C LYS A 27 8.38 -5.79 -0.64
N TYR A 28 8.14 -4.78 0.20
CA TYR A 28 7.25 -4.89 1.35
C TYR A 28 5.83 -5.31 0.96
N LEU A 29 5.23 -4.64 -0.02
CA LEU A 29 3.89 -4.95 -0.52
C LEU A 29 3.82 -6.39 -1.05
N THR A 30 4.87 -6.86 -1.72
CA THR A 30 4.94 -8.23 -2.23
C THR A 30 4.93 -9.25 -1.11
N GLU A 31 5.69 -8.99 -0.03
CA GLU A 31 5.74 -9.85 1.15
C GLU A 31 4.43 -9.83 1.93
N ALA A 32 3.79 -8.66 2.08
CA ALA A 32 2.49 -8.53 2.74
C ALA A 32 1.37 -9.25 1.98
N LEU A 33 1.33 -9.10 0.66
CA LEU A 33 0.32 -9.70 -0.21
C LEU A 33 0.64 -11.14 -0.61
N GLN A 34 1.81 -11.68 -0.24
CA GLN A 34 2.21 -13.06 -0.53
C GLN A 34 1.20 -14.08 0.02
N SER A 35 0.60 -13.77 1.17
CA SER A 35 -0.37 -14.62 1.86
C SER A 35 -1.80 -14.46 1.33
N ILE A 36 -2.04 -13.51 0.41
CA ILE A 36 -3.35 -13.23 -0.17
C ILE A 36 -3.52 -14.02 -1.48
N ASN A 37 -4.71 -14.58 -1.68
CA ASN A 37 -5.06 -15.33 -2.89
C ASN A 37 -5.19 -14.40 -4.11
N GLU A 38 -5.00 -14.94 -5.32
CA GLU A 38 -5.10 -14.16 -6.56
C GLU A 38 -6.45 -13.46 -6.77
N ILE A 39 -7.53 -14.04 -6.25
CA ILE A 39 -8.89 -13.49 -6.33
C ILE A 39 -9.03 -12.24 -5.44
N GLU A 40 -8.51 -12.32 -4.21
CA GLU A 40 -8.56 -11.24 -3.22
C GLU A 40 -7.45 -10.22 -3.43
N LEU A 41 -6.41 -10.56 -4.21
CA LEU A 41 -5.25 -9.71 -4.44
C LEU A 41 -5.63 -8.38 -5.11
N GLU A 42 -6.52 -8.43 -6.11
CA GLU A 42 -6.97 -7.21 -6.80
C GLU A 42 -7.77 -6.32 -5.87
N ASP A 43 -8.70 -6.89 -5.10
CA ASP A 43 -9.49 -6.16 -4.08
C ASP A 43 -8.61 -5.59 -2.97
N ALA A 44 -7.65 -6.36 -2.46
CA ALA A 44 -6.68 -5.92 -1.47
C ALA A 44 -5.78 -4.81 -2.00
N LEU A 45 -5.32 -4.90 -3.26
CA LEU A 45 -4.56 -3.83 -3.89
C LEU A 45 -5.37 -2.55 -4.01
N GLU A 46 -6.63 -2.63 -4.43
CA GLU A 46 -7.51 -1.46 -4.50
C GLU A 46 -7.73 -0.83 -3.13
N LYS A 47 -7.99 -1.63 -2.09
CA LYS A 47 -8.10 -1.15 -0.70
C LYS A 47 -6.83 -0.46 -0.22
N ILE A 48 -5.67 -1.06 -0.49
CA ILE A 48 -4.39 -0.45 -0.12
C ILE A 48 -4.20 0.86 -0.86
N ILE A 49 -4.50 0.92 -2.17
CA ILE A 49 -4.34 2.15 -2.93
C ILE A 49 -5.29 3.23 -2.43
N ASP A 50 -6.55 2.90 -2.13
CA ASP A 50 -7.51 3.83 -1.53
C ASP A 50 -7.01 4.37 -0.17
N ALA A 51 -6.46 3.50 0.69
CA ALA A 51 -5.83 3.90 1.94
C ALA A 51 -4.57 4.76 1.73
N VAL A 52 -3.79 4.51 0.67
CA VAL A 52 -2.64 5.33 0.28
C VAL A 52 -3.09 6.71 -0.20
N GLU A 53 -4.16 6.80 -1.01
CA GLU A 53 -4.69 8.07 -1.52
C GLU A 53 -5.31 8.93 -0.41
N LYS A 54 -5.80 8.32 0.67
CA LYS A 54 -6.28 9.02 1.88
C LYS A 54 -5.15 9.58 2.75
N GLN A 55 -3.93 9.04 2.63
CA GLN A 55 -2.80 9.55 3.40
C GLN A 55 -2.33 10.91 2.85
N PRO A 56 -1.69 11.75 3.67
CA PRO A 56 -1.12 13.02 3.22
C PRO A 56 0.13 12.78 2.35
N LEU A 57 -0.08 12.44 1.08
CA LEU A 57 0.98 12.22 0.10
C LEU A 57 1.57 13.56 -0.35
N SER A 58 2.88 13.73 -0.15
CA SER A 58 3.61 14.91 -0.66
C SER A 58 4.12 14.73 -2.09
N SER A 59 4.08 13.50 -2.62
CA SER A 59 4.56 13.14 -3.96
C SER A 59 3.82 11.90 -4.47
N ASN A 60 3.78 11.72 -5.79
CA ASN A 60 3.26 10.50 -6.40
C ASN A 60 4.19 9.29 -6.22
N MET A 61 5.40 9.50 -5.69
CA MET A 61 6.34 8.45 -5.32
C MET A 61 5.98 7.87 -3.94
N ILE A 62 5.47 6.66 -3.93
CA ILE A 62 5.04 5.94 -2.73
C ILE A 62 6.24 5.20 -2.11
N GLU A 63 6.55 5.59 -0.88
CA GLU A 63 7.60 5.00 -0.05
C GLU A 63 7.07 3.85 0.80
N ARG A 64 7.98 3.06 1.37
CA ARG A 64 7.63 1.90 2.19
C ARG A 64 6.71 2.30 3.36
N SER A 65 6.98 3.42 4.04
CA SER A 65 6.20 3.85 5.20
C SER A 65 4.72 4.11 4.87
N VAL A 66 4.45 4.66 3.68
CA VAL A 66 3.08 4.93 3.22
C VAL A 66 2.33 3.63 2.94
N VAL A 67 3.00 2.68 2.30
CA VAL A 67 2.44 1.34 2.07
C VAL A 67 2.23 0.59 3.37
N GLU A 68 3.19 0.64 4.29
CA GLU A 68 3.12 -0.02 5.60
C GLU A 68 1.93 0.48 6.40
N ALA A 69 1.69 1.80 6.42
CA ALA A 69 0.51 2.39 7.04
C ALA A 69 -0.80 1.92 6.37
N ALA A 70 -0.87 1.91 5.04
CA ALA A 70 -2.07 1.46 4.31
C ALA A 70 -2.37 -0.03 4.53
N VAL A 71 -1.33 -0.88 4.51
CA VAL A 71 -1.43 -2.32 4.77
C VAL A 71 -1.85 -2.58 6.22
N GLN A 72 -1.33 -1.80 7.17
CA GLN A 72 -1.77 -1.83 8.55
C GLN A 72 -3.25 -1.47 8.67
N GLU A 73 -3.73 -0.40 8.04
CA GLU A 73 -5.16 -0.04 8.04
C GLU A 73 -6.05 -1.16 7.45
N CYS A 74 -5.59 -1.78 6.36
CA CYS A 74 -6.27 -2.93 5.76
C CYS A 74 -6.27 -4.18 6.67
N SER A 75 -5.25 -4.35 7.51
CA SER A 75 -5.12 -5.49 8.46
C SER A 75 -5.78 -5.21 9.82
N GLN A 76 -5.82 -3.96 10.27
CA GLN A 76 -6.28 -3.51 11.59
C GLN A 76 -7.78 -3.19 11.63
N SER A 77 -8.55 -3.43 10.56
CA SER A 77 -10.03 -3.41 10.62
C SER A 77 -10.63 -4.47 11.56
N VAL A 78 -9.83 -5.09 12.45
CA VAL A 78 -10.21 -6.02 13.52
C VAL A 78 -9.64 -5.60 14.90
N ASP A 79 -9.11 -4.39 15.10
CA ASP A 79 -8.96 -3.87 16.48
C ASP A 79 -8.73 -2.34 16.50
N GLU A 80 -9.64 -1.61 17.14
CA GLU A 80 -9.41 -0.24 17.61
C GLU A 80 -8.11 -0.21 18.42
N THR A 81 -7.10 0.60 18.03
CA THR A 81 -6.26 1.42 18.96
C THR A 81 -5.14 2.15 18.20
N MET A 82 -5.25 3.49 18.20
CA MET A 82 -4.17 4.52 18.23
C MET A 82 -2.87 4.29 17.42
N TYR A 83 -2.65 5.09 16.38
CA TYR A 83 -1.38 5.82 16.22
C TYR A 83 -1.60 7.18 15.54
N VAL A 84 -1.71 8.19 16.41
CA VAL A 84 -1.39 9.58 16.10
C VAL A 84 0.12 9.64 15.88
N ASP A 85 0.58 9.98 14.67
CA ASP A 85 1.82 10.72 14.31
C ASP A 85 2.01 10.53 12.78
N LYS A 86 1.68 11.47 11.89
CA LYS A 86 2.58 12.59 11.55
C LYS A 86 1.88 13.59 10.61
N PHE A 87 0.81 14.23 11.06
CA PHE A 87 0.40 15.53 10.49
C PHE A 87 1.33 16.62 11.06
N HIS A 88 2.53 16.74 10.50
CA HIS A 88 3.32 17.98 10.52
C HIS A 88 3.26 18.50 9.08
N PHE A 89 2.22 19.25 8.69
CA PHE A 89 2.15 20.71 8.83
C PHE A 89 3.52 21.37 8.88
N PHE A 90 3.94 21.99 7.78
CA PHE A 90 4.95 23.04 7.75
C PHE A 90 4.82 23.84 6.45
N PRO A 91 5.23 25.13 6.47
CA PRO A 91 4.38 26.30 6.66
C PRO A 91 3.95 27.00 5.36
#